data_AF-A0A4V2F0U3-F1
#
_entry.id   AF-A0A4V2F0U3-F1
#
_cell.length_a   1.000
_cell.length_b   1.000
_cell.length_c   1.000
_cell.angle_alpha   90.00
_cell.angle_beta   90.00
_cell.angle_gamma   90.00
#
_symmetry.space_group_name_H-M   'P 1'
#
loop_
_entity.id
_entity.type
_entity.pdbx_description
1 polymer ?
#
loop_
_entity_poly.entity_id
_entity_poly.type
_entity_poly.pdbx_seq_one_letter_code
_entity_poly.pdbx_strand_id
1 'polypeptide(L)'
;MLNRFTALMLIGTATIFSACEKDDPPLAENQVQFEASEQGLATDETSKEITVKLSRNTDVDIPLTIGLKETGVVYGTQYTTAPAANSGVIALTIPAGSNSAKFTVTKKSEILLNGDENIEFTIKTASTLVGQTTKIKLSFSSIVSGGIDMTLNGGSGGASAVNSVYVDLSNNSQISIDRKSYDLMFSAGPEFRVLLNNTAGWAVLKVNKTDIKAVTEADITAAQMQVGYGFGNLNMIDDVEGDITKNAMGEVSATDADNKVFVINTAGPSFTPPALTGFKKIRVLRNANGGYTLQHADLNSETFTTVEISKDSKFNYTFFSLTTNSVKTVEPPKDRWDFVWGWSWYKTLDQGVWIPYAYSDLVFTNSRNNVQIAEVLTTAVSYAGFNETHIAEQTFNNKRDAIGSKWRITQTGQGLPPLGVLKDRFYVIKDAAGNVYKLRWNSFHSGPADGGTRGYPTLEFKLIKKA
;
A
#
# COMPACT_ATOMS: atom_id res chain seq x y z
N MET A 1 63.38 -47.94 -2.25
CA MET A 1 62.13 -48.10 -1.47
C MET A 1 60.99 -48.24 -2.44
N LEU A 2 60.52 -49.47 -2.62
CA LEU A 2 59.54 -49.86 -3.62
C LEU A 2 58.62 -50.89 -2.94
N ASN A 3 57.32 -50.60 -2.87
CA ASN A 3 56.22 -51.55 -2.67
C ASN A 3 54.92 -50.74 -2.54
N ARG A 4 53.73 -51.17 -2.96
CA ARG A 4 53.22 -52.11 -3.97
C ARG A 4 51.70 -52.01 -3.79
N PHE A 5 50.99 -51.77 -4.89
CA PHE A 5 49.56 -52.08 -5.15
C PHE A 5 48.79 -52.93 -4.12
N THR A 6 47.57 -52.50 -3.79
CA THR A 6 46.39 -53.40 -3.78
C THR A 6 45.15 -52.60 -4.18
N ALA A 7 44.52 -53.03 -5.27
CA ALA A 7 43.25 -52.52 -5.76
C ALA A 7 42.10 -53.12 -4.94
N LEU A 8 41.11 -52.29 -4.57
CA LEU A 8 39.79 -52.78 -4.16
C LEU A 8 38.73 -52.08 -5.00
N MET A 9 38.14 -52.85 -5.90
CA MET A 9 37.02 -52.53 -6.76
C MET A 9 35.76 -52.50 -5.89
N LEU A 10 35.10 -51.34 -5.76
CA LEU A 10 33.74 -51.24 -5.21
C LEU A 10 32.81 -50.71 -6.30
N ILE A 11 31.91 -51.60 -6.72
CA ILE A 11 30.89 -51.40 -7.74
C ILE A 11 29.88 -50.37 -7.20
N GLY A 12 29.89 -49.16 -7.76
CA GLY A 12 28.86 -48.15 -7.52
C GLY A 12 27.68 -48.35 -8.46
N THR A 13 26.62 -48.97 -7.96
CA THR A 13 25.32 -49.07 -8.63
C THR A 13 24.75 -47.68 -8.86
N ALA A 14 24.72 -47.24 -10.12
CA ALA A 14 23.99 -46.05 -10.54
C ALA A 14 22.49 -46.35 -10.56
N THR A 15 21.79 -46.08 -9.46
CA THR A 15 20.32 -46.03 -9.45
C THR A 15 19.89 -44.74 -10.12
N ILE A 16 19.51 -44.86 -11.39
CA ILE A 16 18.81 -43.80 -12.13
C ILE A 16 17.43 -43.68 -11.50
N PHE A 17 17.23 -42.65 -10.67
CA PHE A 17 15.88 -42.22 -10.33
C PHE A 17 15.27 -41.63 -11.61
N SER A 18 14.45 -42.42 -12.31
CA SER A 18 13.41 -41.85 -13.17
C SER A 18 12.48 -41.06 -12.27
N ALA A 19 12.75 -39.77 -12.13
CA ALA A 19 11.75 -38.83 -11.66
C ALA A 19 10.63 -38.84 -12.70
N CYS A 20 9.51 -39.47 -12.36
CA CYS A 20 8.25 -39.12 -13.01
C CYS A 20 8.03 -37.62 -12.78
N GLU A 21 8.19 -36.81 -13.83
CA GLU A 21 7.49 -35.53 -13.90
C GLU A 21 6.01 -35.86 -13.70
N LYS A 22 5.50 -35.58 -12.50
CA LYS A 22 4.06 -35.44 -12.36
C LYS A 22 3.77 -34.14 -13.11
N ASP A 23 3.12 -34.26 -14.26
CA ASP A 23 2.56 -33.13 -14.98
C ASP A 23 1.81 -32.27 -13.95
N ASP A 24 2.32 -31.08 -13.68
CA ASP A 24 1.64 -30.15 -12.80
C ASP A 24 0.25 -29.91 -13.40
N PRO A 25 -0.82 -29.99 -12.59
CA PRO A 25 -2.17 -29.81 -13.10
C PRO A 25 -2.25 -28.45 -13.83
N PRO A 26 -2.91 -28.39 -14.99
CA PRO A 26 -3.00 -27.16 -15.76
C PRO A 26 -3.58 -26.06 -14.89
N LEU A 27 -2.93 -24.89 -14.91
CA LEU A 27 -3.43 -23.71 -14.21
C LEU A 27 -4.86 -23.43 -14.68
N ALA A 28 -5.73 -23.03 -13.75
CA ALA A 28 -7.09 -22.59 -14.07
C ALA A 28 -7.09 -21.55 -15.20
N GLU A 29 -8.18 -21.37 -15.92
CA GLU A 29 -8.22 -20.36 -17.00
C GLU A 29 -8.11 -18.93 -16.42
N ASN A 30 -7.41 -18.02 -17.11
CA ASN A 30 -7.27 -16.65 -16.62
C ASN A 30 -8.58 -15.88 -16.87
N GLN A 31 -9.21 -15.38 -15.82
CA GLN A 31 -10.50 -14.70 -15.95
C GLN A 31 -10.36 -13.19 -15.90
N VAL A 32 -11.01 -12.47 -16.82
CA VAL A 32 -11.13 -11.00 -16.82
C VAL A 32 -12.46 -10.54 -16.22
N GLN A 33 -12.42 -9.54 -15.33
CA GLN A 33 -13.60 -8.99 -14.69
C GLN A 33 -13.34 -7.58 -14.14
N PHE A 34 -14.39 -6.82 -13.83
CA PHE A 34 -14.23 -5.58 -13.06
C PHE A 34 -13.79 -5.89 -11.62
N GLU A 35 -13.05 -4.96 -11.03
CA GLU A 35 -12.62 -5.06 -9.63
C GLU A 35 -13.79 -4.97 -8.64
N ALA A 36 -14.79 -4.15 -8.96
CA ALA A 36 -16.00 -3.93 -8.17
C ALA A 36 -17.23 -3.89 -9.09
N SER A 37 -18.41 -4.18 -8.55
CA SER A 37 -19.70 -4.09 -9.26
C SER A 37 -20.35 -2.71 -9.16
N GLU A 38 -19.93 -1.89 -8.21
CA GLU A 38 -20.41 -0.52 -8.04
C GLU A 38 -19.34 0.38 -7.44
N GLN A 39 -19.31 1.64 -7.87
CA GLN A 39 -18.49 2.70 -7.30
C GLN A 39 -19.24 4.04 -7.37
N GLY A 40 -18.91 4.97 -6.48
CA GLY A 40 -19.39 6.35 -6.49
C GLY A 40 -18.30 7.33 -6.92
N LEU A 41 -18.71 8.39 -7.61
CA LEU A 41 -17.90 9.54 -7.97
C LEU A 41 -18.52 10.78 -7.32
N ALA A 42 -18.09 11.06 -6.09
CA ALA A 42 -18.67 12.08 -5.23
C ALA A 42 -18.55 13.49 -5.81
N THR A 43 -19.37 14.43 -5.33
CA THR A 43 -19.47 15.79 -5.89
C THR A 43 -18.14 16.55 -5.90
N ASP A 44 -17.30 16.33 -4.90
CA ASP A 44 -15.97 16.90 -4.73
C ASP A 44 -14.86 16.19 -5.52
N GLU A 45 -15.18 15.06 -6.15
CA GLU A 45 -14.30 14.32 -7.04
C GLU A 45 -14.57 14.67 -8.51
N THR A 46 -13.49 14.97 -9.25
CA THR A 46 -13.56 15.32 -10.68
C THR A 46 -13.37 14.10 -11.59
N SER A 47 -12.76 13.02 -11.10
CA SER A 47 -12.56 11.79 -11.87
C SER A 47 -12.54 10.54 -11.01
N LYS A 48 -12.78 9.38 -11.64
CA LYS A 48 -12.65 8.04 -11.05
C LYS A 48 -11.91 7.12 -11.99
N GLU A 49 -10.97 6.35 -11.46
CA GLU A 49 -10.39 5.21 -12.18
C GLU A 49 -11.23 3.96 -11.97
N ILE A 50 -11.56 3.28 -13.06
CA ILE A 50 -12.25 1.99 -13.04
C ILE A 50 -11.26 0.89 -13.42
N THR A 51 -11.07 -0.07 -12.52
CA THR A 51 -10.10 -1.17 -12.70
C THR A 51 -10.77 -2.41 -13.29
N VAL A 52 -10.16 -2.96 -14.34
CA VAL A 52 -10.42 -4.31 -14.86
C VAL A 52 -9.24 -5.19 -14.49
N LYS A 53 -9.50 -6.36 -13.89
CA LYS A 53 -8.48 -7.27 -13.39
C LYS A 53 -8.56 -8.65 -14.04
N LEU A 54 -7.41 -9.32 -14.06
CA LEU A 54 -7.22 -10.72 -14.37
C LEU A 54 -7.04 -11.52 -13.07
N SER A 55 -7.45 -12.78 -13.09
CA SER A 55 -7.23 -13.72 -11.96
C SER A 55 -5.74 -13.99 -11.68
N ARG A 56 -4.88 -13.82 -12.68
CA ARG A 56 -3.41 -13.90 -12.58
C ARG A 56 -2.74 -12.98 -13.60
N ASN A 57 -1.44 -12.75 -13.43
CA ASN A 57 -0.63 -12.07 -14.44
C ASN A 57 -0.72 -12.80 -15.80
N THR A 58 -0.64 -12.03 -16.87
CA THR A 58 -0.56 -12.53 -18.25
C THR A 58 0.81 -12.22 -18.84
N ASP A 59 1.33 -13.10 -19.70
CA ASP A 59 2.59 -12.86 -20.43
C ASP A 59 2.35 -12.24 -21.82
N VAL A 60 1.09 -12.03 -22.19
CA VAL A 60 0.65 -11.44 -23.46
C VAL A 60 -0.36 -10.32 -23.21
N ASP A 61 -0.44 -9.36 -24.14
CA ASP A 61 -1.46 -8.33 -24.13
C ASP A 61 -2.87 -8.93 -24.29
N ILE A 62 -3.80 -8.52 -23.42
CA ILE A 62 -5.20 -8.95 -23.45
C ILE A 62 -6.06 -7.76 -23.88
N PRO A 63 -6.38 -7.63 -25.18
CA PRO A 63 -7.33 -6.63 -25.65
C PRO A 63 -8.75 -7.00 -25.21
N LEU A 64 -9.51 -5.99 -24.78
CA LEU A 64 -10.92 -6.08 -24.43
C LEU A 64 -11.69 -4.82 -24.83
N THR A 65 -13.00 -4.92 -24.93
CA THR A 65 -13.89 -3.78 -25.19
C THR A 65 -14.91 -3.61 -24.06
N ILE A 66 -15.16 -2.35 -23.68
CA ILE A 66 -16.08 -2.00 -22.60
C ILE A 66 -17.19 -1.13 -23.19
N GLY A 67 -18.43 -1.61 -23.10
CA GLY A 67 -19.60 -0.82 -23.45
C GLY A 67 -20.02 0.10 -22.30
N LEU A 68 -20.56 1.27 -22.62
CA LEU A 68 -21.19 2.17 -21.65
C LEU A 68 -22.70 2.29 -21.92
N LYS A 69 -23.47 2.39 -20.84
CA LYS A 69 -24.90 2.73 -20.84
C LYS A 69 -25.15 3.83 -19.83
N GLU A 70 -25.67 4.95 -20.31
CA GLU A 70 -25.82 6.17 -19.52
C GLU A 70 -27.21 6.29 -18.91
N THR A 71 -27.31 6.94 -17.77
CA THR A 71 -28.58 7.35 -17.14
C THR A 71 -28.39 8.75 -16.56
N GLY A 72 -29.09 9.73 -17.12
CA GLY A 72 -29.07 11.14 -16.67
C GLY A 72 -27.79 11.93 -16.97
N VAL A 73 -26.79 11.32 -17.62
CA VAL A 73 -25.55 11.97 -18.12
C VAL A 73 -25.35 11.68 -19.60
N VAL A 74 -24.56 12.51 -20.28
CA VAL A 74 -24.24 12.37 -21.70
C VAL A 74 -22.73 12.51 -21.93
N TYR A 75 -22.14 11.53 -22.61
CA TYR A 75 -20.71 11.49 -22.97
C TYR A 75 -20.33 12.72 -23.81
N GLY A 76 -19.17 13.30 -23.53
CA GLY A 76 -18.69 14.52 -24.15
C GLY A 76 -19.34 15.80 -23.63
N THR A 77 -20.50 15.71 -22.97
CA THR A 77 -21.21 16.88 -22.40
C THR A 77 -20.98 16.96 -20.89
N GLN A 78 -21.37 15.93 -20.13
CA GLN A 78 -21.19 15.91 -18.67
C GLN A 78 -19.90 15.20 -18.24
N TYR A 79 -19.39 14.27 -19.05
CA TYR A 79 -18.18 13.52 -18.72
C TYR A 79 -17.44 13.03 -19.97
N THR A 80 -16.20 12.59 -19.80
CA THR A 80 -15.40 11.90 -20.82
C THR A 80 -14.72 10.68 -20.22
N THR A 81 -14.15 9.81 -21.06
CA THR A 81 -13.28 8.71 -20.61
C THR A 81 -11.88 8.79 -21.21
N ALA A 82 -10.91 8.19 -20.52
CA ALA A 82 -9.57 7.93 -21.02
C ALA A 82 -9.24 6.43 -20.82
N PRO A 83 -9.07 5.63 -21.89
CA PRO A 83 -9.20 6.00 -23.31
C PRO A 83 -10.60 6.51 -23.69
N ALA A 84 -10.67 7.33 -24.74
CA ALA A 84 -11.93 7.89 -25.20
C ALA A 84 -12.86 6.80 -25.75
N ALA A 85 -14.12 6.83 -25.33
CA ALA A 85 -15.13 5.97 -25.91
C ALA A 85 -15.47 6.42 -27.33
N ASN A 86 -15.52 5.47 -28.27
CA ASN A 86 -15.98 5.68 -29.64
C ASN A 86 -17.26 4.86 -29.83
N SER A 87 -18.35 5.53 -30.24
CA SER A 87 -19.67 4.88 -30.40
C SER A 87 -20.11 4.06 -29.18
N GLY A 88 -19.91 4.62 -27.98
CA GLY A 88 -20.27 3.98 -26.70
C GLY A 88 -19.40 2.78 -26.32
N VAL A 89 -18.19 2.67 -26.87
CA VAL A 89 -17.23 1.59 -26.57
C VAL A 89 -15.84 2.15 -26.28
N ILE A 90 -15.27 1.73 -25.15
CA ILE A 90 -13.86 1.96 -24.79
C ILE A 90 -13.06 0.73 -25.21
N ALA A 91 -11.96 0.94 -25.94
CA ALA A 91 -10.96 -0.09 -26.18
C ALA A 91 -9.92 -0.03 -25.06
N LEU A 92 -9.67 -1.17 -24.40
CA LEU A 92 -8.72 -1.27 -23.31
C LEU A 92 -7.84 -2.51 -23.51
N THR A 93 -6.58 -2.43 -23.08
CA THR A 93 -5.64 -3.55 -23.13
C THR A 93 -5.05 -3.76 -21.75
N ILE A 94 -5.09 -4.99 -21.25
CA ILE A 94 -4.28 -5.40 -20.09
C ILE A 94 -2.91 -5.82 -20.64
N PRO A 95 -1.83 -5.09 -20.32
CA PRO A 95 -0.54 -5.33 -20.93
C PRO A 95 0.11 -6.61 -20.41
N ALA A 96 0.97 -7.21 -21.23
CA ALA A 96 1.87 -8.28 -20.83
C ALA A 96 2.65 -7.92 -19.55
N GLY A 97 2.84 -8.90 -18.68
CA GLY A 97 3.45 -8.74 -17.35
C GLY A 97 2.53 -8.17 -16.28
N SER A 98 1.31 -7.73 -16.62
CA SER A 98 0.34 -7.17 -15.68
C SER A 98 -0.84 -8.10 -15.44
N ASN A 99 -1.64 -7.82 -14.40
CA ASN A 99 -2.93 -8.48 -14.15
C ASN A 99 -4.09 -7.49 -14.11
N SER A 100 -3.90 -6.24 -14.53
CA SER A 100 -4.96 -5.24 -14.52
C SER A 100 -4.71 -4.14 -15.53
N ALA A 101 -5.79 -3.50 -15.96
CA ALA A 101 -5.76 -2.21 -16.64
C ALA A 101 -6.84 -1.30 -16.06
N LYS A 102 -6.72 -0.01 -16.34
CA LYS A 102 -7.65 1.01 -15.85
C LYS A 102 -8.11 1.90 -17.00
N PHE A 103 -9.32 2.41 -16.88
CA PHE A 103 -9.76 3.58 -17.64
C PHE A 103 -10.30 4.62 -16.66
N THR A 104 -10.18 5.89 -17.02
CA THR A 104 -10.59 7.01 -16.18
C THR A 104 -11.90 7.58 -16.71
N VAL A 105 -12.84 7.87 -15.82
CA VAL A 105 -14.04 8.68 -16.08
C VAL A 105 -13.80 10.06 -15.48
N THR A 106 -13.97 11.12 -16.26
CA THR A 106 -13.73 12.51 -15.83
C THR A 106 -14.98 13.36 -16.04
N LYS A 107 -15.47 14.00 -14.98
CA LYS A 107 -16.54 15.01 -15.06
C LYS A 107 -16.04 16.24 -15.82
N LYS A 108 -16.91 16.83 -16.63
CA LYS A 108 -16.67 18.19 -17.10
C LYS A 108 -16.93 19.20 -15.98
N SER A 109 -16.27 20.34 -16.08
CA SER A 109 -16.49 21.46 -15.17
C SER A 109 -17.91 22.02 -15.32
N GLU A 110 -18.44 22.58 -14.24
CA GLU A 110 -19.71 23.35 -14.25
C GLU A 110 -20.94 22.54 -14.71
N ILE A 111 -20.94 21.23 -14.49
CA ILE A 111 -22.09 20.36 -14.78
C ILE A 111 -23.11 20.39 -13.64
N LEU A 112 -24.39 20.32 -13.99
CA LEU A 112 -25.49 20.11 -13.04
C LEU A 112 -25.81 18.61 -12.96
N LEU A 113 -25.83 18.06 -11.75
CA LEU A 113 -26.17 16.67 -11.45
C LEU A 113 -27.22 16.66 -10.32
N ASN A 114 -28.21 15.78 -10.44
CA ASN A 114 -29.33 15.63 -9.51
C ASN A 114 -29.09 14.51 -8.48
N GLY A 115 -28.04 13.70 -8.67
CA GLY A 115 -27.55 12.70 -7.71
C GLY A 115 -28.01 11.26 -8.02
N ASP A 116 -28.88 11.06 -9.01
CA ASP A 116 -29.32 9.77 -9.51
C ASP A 116 -28.61 9.34 -10.81
N GLU A 117 -27.78 10.23 -11.37
CA GLU A 117 -27.03 9.96 -12.59
C GLU A 117 -26.01 8.85 -12.41
N ASN A 118 -25.90 7.98 -13.41
CA ASN A 118 -24.96 6.86 -13.39
C ASN A 118 -24.59 6.37 -14.79
N ILE A 119 -23.50 5.62 -14.86
CA ILE A 119 -23.07 4.88 -16.05
C ILE A 119 -22.88 3.41 -15.67
N GLU A 120 -23.50 2.51 -16.42
CA GLU A 120 -23.19 1.08 -16.36
C GLU A 120 -22.14 0.76 -17.43
N PHE A 121 -20.98 0.28 -17.01
CA PHE A 121 -19.95 -0.26 -17.90
C PHE A 121 -20.08 -1.79 -17.96
N THR A 122 -19.93 -2.37 -19.15
CA THR A 122 -20.03 -3.83 -19.38
C THR A 122 -18.86 -4.32 -20.20
N ILE A 123 -18.18 -5.39 -19.77
CA ILE A 123 -17.17 -6.08 -20.61
C ILE A 123 -17.93 -6.74 -21.78
N LYS A 124 -17.73 -6.23 -23.00
CA LYS A 124 -18.38 -6.72 -24.22
C LYS A 124 -17.63 -7.88 -24.84
N THR A 125 -16.33 -7.72 -25.01
CA THR A 125 -15.44 -8.76 -25.56
C THR A 125 -14.13 -8.79 -24.79
N ALA A 126 -13.56 -9.97 -24.66
CA ALA A 126 -12.20 -10.18 -24.18
C ALA A 126 -11.60 -11.39 -24.91
N SER A 127 -10.29 -11.38 -25.09
CA SER A 127 -9.53 -12.50 -25.67
C SER A 127 -9.29 -13.65 -24.68
N THR A 128 -9.86 -13.56 -23.47
CA THR A 128 -9.76 -14.55 -22.40
C THR A 128 -11.13 -14.76 -21.74
N LEU A 129 -11.25 -15.75 -20.86
CA LEU A 129 -12.52 -16.06 -20.20
C LEU A 129 -13.03 -14.87 -19.39
N VAL A 130 -14.32 -14.55 -19.52
CA VAL A 130 -14.94 -13.50 -18.71
C VAL A 130 -15.36 -14.08 -17.36
N GLY A 131 -14.95 -13.43 -16.27
CA GLY A 131 -15.28 -13.79 -14.90
C GLY A 131 -16.72 -13.42 -14.50
N GLN A 132 -16.99 -13.39 -13.19
CA GLN A 132 -18.35 -13.19 -12.68
C GLN A 132 -18.78 -11.72 -12.69
N THR A 133 -17.87 -10.80 -12.37
CA THR A 133 -18.18 -9.36 -12.32
C THR A 133 -18.02 -8.72 -13.70
N THR A 134 -19.02 -8.94 -14.57
CA THR A 134 -19.00 -8.48 -15.97
C THR A 134 -19.46 -7.04 -16.16
N LYS A 135 -19.99 -6.42 -15.10
CA LYS A 135 -20.54 -5.07 -15.09
C LYS A 135 -20.09 -4.28 -13.86
N ILE A 136 -20.00 -2.97 -14.03
CA ILE A 136 -19.85 -2.02 -12.94
C ILE A 136 -20.78 -0.81 -13.14
N LYS A 137 -21.49 -0.43 -12.08
CA LYS A 137 -22.25 0.82 -12.03
C LYS A 137 -21.42 1.92 -11.38
N LEU A 138 -21.10 2.99 -12.12
CA LEU A 138 -20.52 4.21 -11.58
C LEU A 138 -21.63 5.24 -11.33
N SER A 139 -21.91 5.56 -10.07
CA SER A 139 -22.87 6.61 -9.70
C SER A 139 -22.17 7.95 -9.59
N PHE A 140 -22.79 9.04 -10.06
CA PHE A 140 -22.25 10.41 -9.97
C PHE A 140 -22.57 11.05 -8.60
N SER A 141 -22.46 10.24 -7.56
CA SER A 141 -22.71 10.56 -6.16
C SER A 141 -21.88 9.62 -5.28
N SER A 142 -21.74 9.96 -3.99
CA SER A 142 -21.15 9.04 -3.01
C SER A 142 -22.05 7.82 -2.83
N ILE A 143 -21.45 6.64 -2.66
CA ILE A 143 -22.16 5.41 -2.28
C ILE A 143 -21.78 5.00 -0.85
N VAL A 144 -22.53 4.05 -0.30
CA VAL A 144 -22.11 3.27 0.86
C VAL A 144 -22.24 1.81 0.47
N SER A 145 -21.11 1.17 0.22
CA SER A 145 -21.03 -0.21 -0.22
C SER A 145 -21.72 -1.16 0.77
N GLY A 146 -22.45 -2.14 0.24
CA GLY A 146 -22.93 -3.28 1.02
C GLY A 146 -21.84 -4.31 1.39
N GLY A 147 -20.69 -4.27 0.72
CA GLY A 147 -19.56 -5.19 0.87
C GLY A 147 -19.33 -6.10 -0.33
N ILE A 148 -18.07 -6.49 -0.53
CA ILE A 148 -17.62 -7.38 -1.62
C ILE A 148 -16.45 -8.27 -1.17
N ASP A 149 -16.12 -9.26 -2.00
CA ASP A 149 -14.80 -9.89 -2.01
C ASP A 149 -13.80 -8.98 -2.74
N MET A 150 -12.63 -8.75 -2.13
CA MET A 150 -11.58 -7.90 -2.68
C MET A 150 -10.25 -8.66 -2.70
N THR A 151 -9.45 -8.41 -3.73
CA THR A 151 -8.06 -8.90 -3.84
C THR A 151 -7.16 -7.68 -3.91
N LEU A 152 -6.33 -7.47 -2.91
CA LEU A 152 -5.44 -6.31 -2.88
C LEU A 152 -4.33 -6.45 -3.92
N ASN A 153 -3.96 -5.37 -4.60
CA ASN A 153 -2.93 -5.40 -5.64
C ASN A 153 -1.60 -4.83 -5.15
N GLY A 154 -0.78 -5.68 -4.51
CA GLY A 154 0.58 -5.35 -4.06
C GLY A 154 1.64 -5.35 -5.16
N GLY A 155 1.27 -5.73 -6.39
CA GLY A 155 2.19 -5.94 -7.51
C GLY A 155 3.08 -7.19 -7.39
N SER A 156 3.96 -7.41 -8.38
CA SER A 156 4.74 -8.64 -8.55
C SER A 156 5.85 -8.87 -7.50
N GLY A 157 5.96 -8.03 -6.48
CA GLY A 157 7.01 -8.10 -5.45
C GLY A 157 6.84 -9.20 -4.39
N GLY A 158 5.75 -9.98 -4.45
CA GLY A 158 5.46 -11.01 -3.44
C GLY A 158 5.46 -10.43 -2.03
N ALA A 159 6.29 -10.99 -1.14
CA ALA A 159 6.42 -10.51 0.24
C ALA A 159 6.95 -9.06 0.34
N SER A 160 7.66 -8.57 -0.67
CA SER A 160 8.17 -7.20 -0.67
C SER A 160 7.11 -6.15 -0.99
N ALA A 161 5.92 -6.56 -1.47
CA ALA A 161 4.80 -5.72 -1.92
C ALA A 161 5.27 -4.41 -2.55
N VAL A 162 5.48 -4.36 -3.87
CA VAL A 162 5.99 -3.15 -4.53
C VAL A 162 5.06 -1.94 -4.36
N ASN A 163 3.77 -2.20 -4.12
CA ASN A 163 2.78 -1.17 -3.84
C ASN A 163 2.31 -1.16 -2.37
N SER A 164 2.05 0.04 -1.86
CA SER A 164 1.15 0.27 -0.74
C SER A 164 -0.28 0.37 -1.28
N VAL A 165 -1.20 -0.41 -0.72
CA VAL A 165 -2.59 -0.52 -1.22
C VAL A 165 -3.53 0.12 -0.23
N TYR A 166 -4.05 1.29 -0.58
CA TYR A 166 -5.06 2.03 0.18
C TYR A 166 -6.45 1.50 -0.18
N VAL A 167 -7.30 1.23 0.81
CA VAL A 167 -8.63 0.65 0.63
C VAL A 167 -9.69 1.57 1.20
N ASP A 168 -10.74 1.84 0.42
CA ASP A 168 -11.97 2.51 0.82
C ASP A 168 -13.13 1.50 0.75
N LEU A 169 -13.59 1.09 1.93
CA LEU A 169 -14.67 0.12 2.08
C LEU A 169 -16.00 0.72 1.61
N SER A 170 -16.24 1.99 1.92
CA SER A 170 -17.48 2.68 1.60
C SER A 170 -17.72 2.78 0.09
N ASN A 171 -16.64 2.83 -0.70
CA ASN A 171 -16.70 3.03 -2.13
C ASN A 171 -16.31 1.79 -2.98
N ASN A 172 -16.06 0.62 -2.37
CA ASN A 172 -15.56 -0.57 -3.08
C ASN A 172 -14.31 -0.27 -3.93
N SER A 173 -13.37 0.48 -3.39
CA SER A 173 -12.19 0.90 -4.16
C SER A 173 -10.89 0.63 -3.42
N GLN A 174 -9.86 0.34 -4.20
CA GLN A 174 -8.48 0.35 -3.74
C GLN A 174 -7.62 1.17 -4.70
N ILE A 175 -6.53 1.74 -4.16
CA ILE A 175 -5.52 2.43 -4.94
C ILE A 175 -4.16 1.87 -4.54
N SER A 176 -3.47 1.29 -5.51
CA SER A 176 -2.09 0.82 -5.36
C SER A 176 -1.11 1.91 -5.76
N ILE A 177 -0.21 2.25 -4.84
CA ILE A 177 0.83 3.26 -5.04
C ILE A 177 2.19 2.61 -4.90
N ASP A 178 3.10 2.84 -5.85
CA ASP A 178 4.50 2.42 -5.71
C ASP A 178 5.06 2.99 -4.40
N ARG A 179 5.41 2.09 -3.48
CA ARG A 179 5.82 2.47 -2.13
C ARG A 179 7.12 3.25 -2.11
N LYS A 180 7.90 3.26 -3.20
CA LYS A 180 9.14 4.03 -3.35
C LYS A 180 8.98 5.32 -4.16
N SER A 181 7.77 5.69 -4.56
CA SER A 181 7.51 6.86 -5.42
C SER A 181 7.72 8.22 -4.75
N TYR A 182 7.89 8.26 -3.43
CA TYR A 182 8.04 9.47 -2.62
C TYR A 182 9.07 9.27 -1.52
N ASP A 183 9.48 10.40 -0.95
CA ASP A 183 10.55 10.47 0.01
C ASP A 183 10.19 10.94 1.40
N LEU A 184 9.48 12.05 1.42
CA LEU A 184 9.12 12.76 2.64
C LEU A 184 7.62 12.96 2.65
N MET A 185 7.03 12.91 3.84
CA MET A 185 5.63 13.20 4.09
C MET A 185 5.55 14.40 5.03
N PHE A 186 5.03 15.52 4.54
CA PHE A 186 4.87 16.75 5.31
C PHE A 186 3.47 16.76 5.93
N SER A 187 3.38 16.86 7.25
CA SER A 187 2.07 16.87 7.94
C SER A 187 1.22 18.05 7.43
N ALA A 188 0.00 17.75 7.01
CA ALA A 188 -0.98 18.74 6.59
C ALA A 188 -1.78 19.33 7.77
N GLY A 189 -1.71 18.70 8.94
CA GLY A 189 -2.34 19.17 10.19
C GLY A 189 -1.64 20.40 10.78
N PRO A 190 -2.05 20.82 12.00
CA PRO A 190 -1.45 21.98 12.68
C PRO A 190 0.04 21.76 13.03
N GLU A 191 0.46 20.51 13.24
CA GLU A 191 1.84 20.19 13.59
C GLU A 191 2.79 20.47 12.40
N PHE A 192 3.99 20.97 12.70
CA PHE A 192 5.06 21.11 11.70
C PHE A 192 6.03 19.94 11.80
N ARG A 193 5.64 18.81 11.21
CA ARG A 193 6.41 17.57 11.26
C ARG A 193 6.57 16.97 9.87
N VAL A 194 7.77 16.46 9.63
CA VAL A 194 8.13 15.75 8.41
C VAL A 194 8.46 14.31 8.78
N LEU A 195 7.97 13.39 7.97
CA LEU A 195 8.18 11.96 8.11
C LEU A 195 8.96 11.45 6.89
N LEU A 196 9.78 10.44 7.12
CA LEU A 196 10.36 9.55 6.14
C LEU A 196 9.32 8.61 5.54
N ASN A 197 9.63 8.12 4.35
CA ASN A 197 8.93 6.98 3.79
C ASN A 197 9.35 5.66 4.46
N ASN A 198 8.70 5.32 5.57
CA ASN A 198 8.83 4.01 6.23
C ASN A 198 8.46 2.83 5.30
N THR A 199 7.60 3.05 4.29
CA THR A 199 7.23 2.01 3.31
C THR A 199 8.30 1.78 2.25
N ALA A 200 9.27 2.68 2.07
CA ALA A 200 10.41 2.47 1.19
C ALA A 200 11.65 1.91 1.92
N GLY A 201 11.61 1.88 3.26
CA GLY A 201 12.64 1.30 4.11
C GLY A 201 13.73 2.28 4.49
N TRP A 202 13.42 3.57 4.51
CA TRP A 202 14.43 4.60 4.68
C TRP A 202 14.77 4.86 6.12
N ALA A 203 15.90 5.50 6.32
CA ALA A 203 16.38 5.90 7.62
C ALA A 203 16.98 7.30 7.56
N VAL A 204 17.08 7.96 8.72
CA VAL A 204 17.65 9.29 8.86
C VAL A 204 18.68 9.33 9.97
N LEU A 205 19.65 10.23 9.80
CA LEU A 205 20.58 10.64 10.84
C LEU A 205 20.58 12.16 10.96
N LYS A 206 20.44 12.67 12.18
CA LYS A 206 20.56 14.09 12.48
C LYS A 206 22.03 14.49 12.58
N VAL A 207 22.42 15.54 11.88
CA VAL A 207 23.74 16.16 12.00
C VAL A 207 23.61 17.43 12.83
N ASN A 208 24.56 17.69 13.73
CA ASN A 208 24.53 18.90 14.58
C ASN A 208 25.01 20.16 13.83
N LYS A 209 24.45 20.39 12.64
CA LYS A 209 24.70 21.53 11.77
C LYS A 209 23.37 22.08 11.28
N THR A 210 23.31 23.37 11.02
CA THR A 210 22.12 24.08 10.52
C THR A 210 22.36 24.65 9.12
N ASP A 211 23.62 24.79 8.71
CA ASP A 211 23.98 25.08 7.32
C ASP A 211 24.10 23.77 6.54
N ILE A 212 23.21 23.58 5.56
CA ILE A 212 23.19 22.40 4.68
C ILE A 212 24.46 22.31 3.82
N LYS A 213 25.11 23.43 3.51
CA LYS A 213 26.37 23.44 2.75
C LYS A 213 27.53 22.89 3.57
N ALA A 214 27.49 23.09 4.88
CA ALA A 214 28.53 22.63 5.79
C ALA A 214 28.48 21.11 6.07
N VAL A 215 27.39 20.41 5.69
CA VAL A 215 27.26 18.95 5.87
C VAL A 215 27.89 18.20 4.70
N THR A 216 28.81 17.29 5.01
CA THR A 216 29.51 16.43 4.03
C THR A 216 29.59 14.99 4.53
N GLU A 217 30.15 14.09 3.73
CA GLU A 217 30.44 12.70 4.16
C GLU A 217 31.34 12.61 5.40
N ALA A 218 32.14 13.63 5.72
CA ALA A 218 32.97 13.61 6.92
C ALA A 218 32.17 13.70 8.24
N ASP A 219 30.90 14.09 8.17
CA ASP A 219 30.00 14.21 9.33
C ASP A 219 29.34 12.90 9.74
N ILE A 220 29.45 11.86 8.90
CA ILE A 220 28.77 10.58 9.10
C ILE A 220 29.69 9.42 8.71
N THR A 221 29.29 8.21 9.07
CA THR A 221 29.92 6.97 8.59
C THR A 221 28.86 6.06 8.00
N ALA A 222 29.25 5.21 7.04
CA ALA A 222 28.35 4.21 6.46
C ALA A 222 27.73 3.30 7.53
N ALA A 223 28.51 2.94 8.56
CA ALA A 223 28.04 2.11 9.67
C ALA A 223 26.91 2.77 10.48
N GLN A 224 26.96 4.09 10.70
CA GLN A 224 25.90 4.82 11.38
C GLN A 224 24.58 4.85 10.59
N MET A 225 24.65 4.68 9.28
CA MET A 225 23.49 4.72 8.38
C MET A 225 22.95 3.33 8.05
N GLN A 226 23.59 2.27 8.57
CA GLN A 226 23.12 0.90 8.39
C GLN A 226 21.85 0.66 9.23
N VAL A 227 20.84 0.06 8.61
CA VAL A 227 19.54 -0.23 9.23
C VAL A 227 19.02 -1.58 8.74
N GLY A 228 18.27 -2.29 9.59
CA GLY A 228 17.67 -3.59 9.29
C GLY A 228 18.57 -4.76 9.66
N TYR A 229 18.00 -5.97 9.68
CA TYR A 229 18.73 -7.22 10.00
C TYR A 229 19.54 -7.18 11.31
N GLY A 230 19.04 -6.51 12.34
CA GLY A 230 19.75 -6.36 13.63
C GLY A 230 20.56 -5.07 13.75
N PHE A 231 20.69 -4.27 12.68
CA PHE A 231 21.41 -3.01 12.67
C PHE A 231 20.47 -1.79 12.78
N GLY A 232 21.02 -0.69 13.30
CA GLY A 232 20.31 0.57 13.51
C GLY A 232 19.47 0.58 14.79
N ASN A 233 18.73 1.66 15.00
CA ASN A 233 17.82 1.81 16.15
C ASN A 233 16.57 2.61 15.73
N LEU A 234 15.55 2.60 16.59
CA LEU A 234 14.26 3.22 16.28
C LEU A 234 14.31 4.75 16.13
N ASN A 235 15.36 5.44 16.59
CA ASN A 235 15.48 6.89 16.38
C ASN A 235 15.86 7.25 14.93
N MET A 236 16.16 6.26 14.10
CA MET A 236 16.50 6.44 12.68
C MET A 236 15.28 6.32 11.76
N ILE A 237 14.13 5.87 12.26
CA ILE A 237 12.89 5.68 11.50
C ILE A 237 11.74 6.40 12.19
N ASP A 238 10.65 6.66 11.48
CA ASP A 238 9.47 7.24 12.14
C ASP A 238 8.72 6.24 12.98
N ASP A 239 7.94 6.76 13.93
CA ASP A 239 7.19 5.96 14.88
C ASP A 239 6.23 5.02 14.16
N VAL A 240 6.42 3.73 14.42
CA VAL A 240 5.73 2.66 13.70
C VAL A 240 4.28 2.46 14.18
N GLU A 241 3.94 3.02 15.34
CA GLU A 241 2.61 2.98 15.97
C GLU A 241 1.78 4.25 15.69
N GLY A 242 2.36 5.24 15.01
CA GLY A 242 1.67 6.44 14.50
C GLY A 242 1.72 7.67 15.41
N ASP A 243 2.49 7.63 16.50
CA ASP A 243 2.71 8.78 17.37
C ASP A 243 3.68 9.77 16.72
N ILE A 244 3.12 10.81 16.10
CA ILE A 244 3.90 11.81 15.36
C ILE A 244 4.93 12.54 16.22
N THR A 245 4.72 12.56 17.55
CA THR A 245 5.63 13.23 18.47
C THR A 245 6.99 12.53 18.57
N LYS A 246 7.03 11.24 18.24
CA LYS A 246 8.20 10.35 18.31
C LYS A 246 8.94 10.15 16.97
N ASN A 247 8.51 10.82 15.91
CA ASN A 247 9.14 10.74 14.60
C ASN A 247 10.59 11.22 14.60
N ALA A 248 11.43 10.61 13.75
CA ALA A 248 12.88 10.69 13.83
C ALA A 248 13.44 12.12 13.61
N MET A 249 12.74 12.94 12.83
CA MET A 249 13.13 14.33 12.56
C MET A 249 12.58 15.35 13.57
N GLY A 250 11.70 14.92 14.48
CA GLY A 250 11.06 15.80 15.45
C GLY A 250 10.15 16.87 14.84
N GLU A 251 9.87 17.92 15.61
CA GLU A 251 9.13 19.09 15.14
C GLU A 251 10.08 20.10 14.50
N VAL A 252 9.69 20.64 13.35
CA VAL A 252 10.37 21.77 12.71
C VAL A 252 10.15 22.99 13.58
N SER A 253 11.20 23.60 14.13
CA SER A 253 11.11 24.79 14.98
C SER A 253 10.60 26.00 14.19
N ALA A 254 9.91 26.91 14.88
CA ALA A 254 9.58 28.23 14.34
C ALA A 254 10.81 29.14 14.25
N THR A 255 11.91 28.80 14.92
CA THR A 255 13.19 29.51 14.85
C THR A 255 14.13 28.79 13.90
N ASP A 256 14.45 29.41 12.77
CA ASP A 256 15.28 28.80 11.72
C ASP A 256 16.61 28.24 12.23
N ALA A 257 17.27 28.93 13.16
CA ALA A 257 18.54 28.54 13.73
C ALA A 257 18.49 27.22 14.52
N ASP A 258 17.30 26.77 14.94
CA ASP A 258 17.13 25.50 15.66
C ASP A 258 16.93 24.31 14.72
N ASN A 259 16.58 24.57 13.46
CA ASN A 259 16.31 23.53 12.47
C ASN A 259 17.61 22.94 11.92
N LYS A 260 17.91 21.71 12.36
CA LYS A 260 19.11 20.94 11.99
C LYS A 260 19.01 20.31 10.60
N VAL A 261 20.17 19.97 10.05
CA VAL A 261 20.31 19.21 8.81
C VAL A 261 20.23 17.72 9.14
N PHE A 262 19.52 16.98 8.29
CA PHE A 262 19.37 15.53 8.37
C PHE A 262 19.94 14.88 7.11
N VAL A 263 20.58 13.71 7.26
CA VAL A 263 21.01 12.86 6.15
C VAL A 263 20.07 11.66 6.04
N ILE A 264 19.58 11.40 4.83
CA ILE A 264 18.59 10.37 4.52
C ILE A 264 19.28 9.20 3.80
N ASN A 265 19.19 8.01 4.38
CA ASN A 265 19.53 6.76 3.72
C ASN A 265 18.33 6.28 2.88
N THR A 266 18.51 6.32 1.56
CA THR A 266 17.54 5.89 0.54
C THR A 266 17.80 4.48 0.01
N ALA A 267 18.86 3.80 0.47
CA ALA A 267 19.26 2.46 0.04
C ALA A 267 18.40 1.34 0.65
N GLY A 268 17.82 1.57 1.83
CA GLY A 268 16.95 0.60 2.50
C GLY A 268 17.66 -0.35 3.49
N PRO A 269 16.98 -1.42 3.95
CA PRO A 269 17.57 -2.43 4.84
C PRO A 269 18.78 -3.14 4.23
N SER A 270 19.88 -3.30 4.99
CA SER A 270 21.11 -3.94 4.48
C SER A 270 21.91 -4.71 5.54
N PHE A 271 22.49 -5.84 5.14
CA PHE A 271 23.44 -6.62 5.95
C PHE A 271 24.84 -6.00 6.04
N THR A 272 25.18 -5.12 5.09
CA THR A 272 26.46 -4.40 5.05
C THR A 272 26.23 -2.89 5.14
N PRO A 273 27.20 -2.12 5.66
CA PRO A 273 27.15 -0.67 5.61
C PRO A 273 26.88 -0.18 4.18
N PRO A 274 25.83 0.64 3.95
CA PRO A 274 25.50 1.15 2.62
C PRO A 274 26.58 2.11 2.10
N ALA A 275 26.74 2.19 0.78
CA ALA A 275 27.52 3.26 0.17
C ALA A 275 26.86 4.62 0.48
N LEU A 276 27.68 5.63 0.78
CA LEU A 276 27.16 6.99 1.05
C LEU A 276 26.66 7.67 -0.23
N THR A 277 27.10 7.19 -1.40
CA THR A 277 26.59 7.63 -2.71
C THR A 277 25.09 7.39 -2.81
N GLY A 278 24.33 8.44 -3.16
CA GLY A 278 22.87 8.41 -3.27
C GLY A 278 22.13 8.88 -2.02
N PHE A 279 22.84 9.12 -0.90
CA PHE A 279 22.24 9.76 0.27
C PHE A 279 21.95 11.23 -0.01
N LYS A 280 20.82 11.69 0.55
CA LYS A 280 20.38 13.08 0.46
C LYS A 280 20.60 13.77 1.79
N LYS A 281 20.97 15.05 1.78
CA LYS A 281 20.91 15.93 2.95
C LYS A 281 19.72 16.86 2.80
N ILE A 282 19.00 17.08 3.90
CA ILE A 282 17.84 17.96 3.93
C ILE A 282 17.87 18.88 5.14
N ARG A 283 17.28 20.06 4.99
CA ARG A 283 16.89 20.94 6.09
C ARG A 283 15.49 21.44 5.82
N VAL A 284 14.66 21.44 6.85
CA VAL A 284 13.26 21.88 6.74
C VAL A 284 13.05 23.08 7.65
N LEU A 285 12.39 24.11 7.12
CA LEU A 285 11.98 25.32 7.83
C LEU A 285 10.46 25.48 7.74
N ARG A 286 9.88 26.30 8.61
CA ARG A 286 8.50 26.78 8.44
C ARG A 286 8.54 28.00 7.52
N ASN A 287 7.60 28.09 6.58
CA ASN A 287 7.51 29.25 5.70
C ASN A 287 6.44 30.24 6.16
N ALA A 288 6.47 31.46 5.63
CA ALA A 288 5.52 32.52 5.96
C ALA A 288 4.07 32.22 5.48
N ASN A 289 3.90 31.26 4.55
CA ASN A 289 2.61 30.84 4.02
C ASN A 289 1.94 29.75 4.89
N GLY A 290 2.50 29.41 6.06
CA GLY A 290 1.97 28.40 6.97
C GLY A 290 2.32 26.94 6.57
N GLY A 291 3.18 26.76 5.58
CA GLY A 291 3.74 25.49 5.13
C GLY A 291 5.21 25.32 5.48
N TYR A 292 5.94 24.59 4.63
CA TYR A 292 7.35 24.28 4.85
C TYR A 292 8.24 24.80 3.71
N THR A 293 9.47 25.17 4.04
CA THR A 293 10.55 25.32 3.07
C THR A 293 11.49 24.11 3.21
N LEU A 294 11.57 23.28 2.17
CA LEU A 294 12.51 22.17 2.08
C LEU A 294 13.76 22.61 1.33
N GLN A 295 14.91 22.53 1.99
CA GLN A 295 16.22 22.58 1.35
C GLN A 295 16.73 21.15 1.20
N HIS A 296 17.16 20.73 0.01
CA HIS A 296 17.73 19.39 -0.19
C HIS A 296 18.82 19.35 -1.25
N ALA A 297 19.75 18.41 -1.09
CA ALA A 297 20.85 18.16 -2.01
C ALA A 297 21.37 16.73 -1.88
N ASP A 298 22.21 16.30 -2.83
CA ASP A 298 23.10 15.16 -2.60
C ASP A 298 24.08 15.48 -1.45
N LEU A 299 24.47 14.46 -0.69
CA LEU A 299 25.27 14.62 0.53
C LEU A 299 26.52 15.51 0.35
N ASN A 300 27.28 15.29 -0.72
CA ASN A 300 28.51 16.05 -1.02
C ASN A 300 28.31 17.29 -1.90
N SER A 301 27.06 17.63 -2.27
CA SER A 301 26.82 18.81 -3.11
C SER A 301 27.07 20.11 -2.33
N GLU A 302 27.74 21.07 -2.97
CA GLU A 302 27.95 22.44 -2.44
C GLU A 302 26.74 23.36 -2.69
N THR A 303 25.86 22.96 -3.61
CA THR A 303 24.60 23.64 -3.91
C THR A 303 23.42 22.81 -3.45
N PHE A 304 22.28 23.47 -3.21
CA PHE A 304 21.05 22.82 -2.80
C PHE A 304 19.84 23.44 -3.49
N THR A 305 18.79 22.64 -3.60
CA THR A 305 17.50 23.07 -4.12
C THR A 305 16.62 23.50 -2.96
N THR A 306 15.83 24.57 -3.17
CA THR A 306 14.81 25.02 -2.22
C THR A 306 13.43 24.82 -2.83
N VAL A 307 12.51 24.23 -2.07
CA VAL A 307 11.13 23.97 -2.49
C VAL A 307 10.17 24.42 -1.40
N GLU A 308 9.15 25.18 -1.78
CA GLU A 308 8.03 25.52 -0.90
C GLU A 308 6.97 24.41 -0.95
N ILE A 309 6.60 23.88 0.21
CA ILE A 309 5.61 22.81 0.36
C ILE A 309 4.39 23.35 1.10
N SER A 310 3.26 23.39 0.40
CA SER A 310 1.97 23.78 0.97
C SER A 310 1.33 22.63 1.73
N LYS A 311 0.57 22.98 2.79
CA LYS A 311 -0.33 22.06 3.48
C LYS A 311 -1.67 22.01 2.74
N ASP A 312 -2.27 20.81 2.64
CA ASP A 312 -3.63 20.63 2.13
C ASP A 312 -4.47 19.85 3.14
N SER A 313 -5.45 20.53 3.74
CA SER A 313 -6.32 19.98 4.78
C SER A 313 -7.17 18.77 4.36
N LYS A 314 -7.31 18.51 3.04
CA LYS A 314 -8.00 17.32 2.51
C LYS A 314 -7.21 16.03 2.73
N PHE A 315 -5.90 16.12 2.94
CA PHE A 315 -5.01 14.97 3.10
C PHE A 315 -4.44 14.93 4.52
N ASN A 316 -3.91 13.77 4.92
CA ASN A 316 -3.10 13.69 6.14
C ASN A 316 -1.70 14.29 5.92
N TYR A 317 -1.16 14.14 4.71
CA TYR A 317 0.20 14.54 4.35
C TYR A 317 0.31 15.05 2.91
N THR A 318 1.25 15.98 2.68
CA THR A 318 1.79 16.29 1.35
C THR A 318 3.04 15.46 1.12
N PHE A 319 3.09 14.69 0.03
CA PHE A 319 4.20 13.78 -0.28
C PHE A 319 5.17 14.44 -1.26
N PHE A 320 6.47 14.26 -1.06
CA PHE A 320 7.50 14.84 -1.93
C PHE A 320 8.54 13.79 -2.30
N SER A 321 8.99 13.77 -3.56
CA SER A 321 10.15 12.98 -3.97
C SER A 321 11.40 13.83 -4.15
N LEU A 322 12.46 13.48 -3.43
CA LEU A 322 13.81 14.04 -3.56
C LEU A 322 14.46 13.64 -4.90
N THR A 323 14.05 12.50 -5.47
CA THR A 323 14.58 12.00 -6.74
C THR A 323 14.03 12.80 -7.93
N THR A 324 12.71 13.00 -7.99
CA THR A 324 12.09 13.75 -9.10
C THR A 324 11.91 15.24 -8.79
N ASN A 325 12.31 15.68 -7.59
CA ASN A 325 12.14 17.04 -7.08
C ASN A 325 10.70 17.57 -7.26
N SER A 326 9.70 16.77 -6.88
CA SER A 326 8.29 17.12 -7.07
C SER A 326 7.36 16.50 -6.04
N VAL A 327 6.24 17.21 -5.79
CA VAL A 327 5.12 16.70 -4.99
C VAL A 327 4.48 15.51 -5.69
N LYS A 328 4.04 14.52 -4.90
CA LYS A 328 3.43 13.27 -5.38
C LYS A 328 2.02 13.11 -4.86
N THR A 329 1.16 12.53 -5.70
CA THR A 329 -0.14 12.00 -5.28
C THR A 329 0.06 10.57 -4.81
N VAL A 330 -0.10 10.31 -3.51
CA VAL A 330 0.18 9.02 -2.89
C VAL A 330 -1.06 8.58 -2.11
N GLU A 331 -1.27 9.13 -0.91
CA GLU A 331 -2.45 8.85 -0.14
C GLU A 331 -3.69 9.47 -0.81
N PRO A 332 -4.83 8.77 -0.88
CA PRO A 332 -6.11 9.37 -1.25
C PRO A 332 -6.50 10.51 -0.28
N PRO A 333 -7.49 11.34 -0.61
CA PRO A 333 -8.08 12.25 0.38
C PRO A 333 -8.43 11.47 1.67
N LYS A 334 -8.21 12.09 2.82
CA LYS A 334 -8.21 11.35 4.10
C LYS A 334 -9.56 10.74 4.47
N ASP A 335 -10.65 11.16 3.83
CA ASP A 335 -11.99 10.61 3.95
C ASP A 335 -12.30 9.50 2.91
N ARG A 336 -11.33 9.12 2.08
CA ARG A 336 -11.45 8.16 0.97
C ARG A 336 -10.52 6.96 1.13
N TRP A 337 -10.21 6.59 2.37
CA TRP A 337 -9.55 5.33 2.69
C TRP A 337 -9.65 5.01 4.18
N ASP A 338 -9.76 3.72 4.48
CA ASP A 338 -9.92 3.18 5.83
C ASP A 338 -8.62 2.57 6.35
N PHE A 339 -7.92 1.83 5.49
CA PHE A 339 -6.65 1.20 5.81
C PHE A 339 -5.74 1.12 4.60
N VAL A 340 -4.45 0.93 4.87
CA VAL A 340 -3.41 0.67 3.88
C VAL A 340 -2.73 -0.65 4.20
N TRP A 341 -2.54 -1.50 3.20
CA TRP A 341 -1.81 -2.74 3.29
C TRP A 341 -0.49 -2.65 2.51
N GLY A 342 0.59 -3.25 3.02
CA GLY A 342 1.83 -3.34 2.27
C GLY A 342 3.06 -3.71 3.11
N TRP A 343 4.24 -3.35 2.60
CA TRP A 343 5.51 -3.49 3.31
C TRP A 343 5.85 -2.19 4.05
N SER A 344 6.40 -2.30 5.26
CA SER A 344 6.87 -1.13 6.01
C SER A 344 7.92 -1.49 7.06
N TRP A 345 8.66 -0.49 7.52
CA TRP A 345 9.31 -0.58 8.82
C TRP A 345 8.30 -0.81 9.93
N TYR A 346 8.65 -1.72 10.84
CA TYR A 346 8.03 -1.89 12.15
C TYR A 346 9.14 -2.15 13.16
N LYS A 347 8.83 -2.84 14.26
CA LYS A 347 9.80 -3.18 15.30
C LYS A 347 9.74 -4.66 15.67
N THR A 348 10.89 -5.22 16.04
CA THR A 348 11.00 -6.52 16.72
C THR A 348 11.88 -6.39 17.94
N LEU A 349 11.72 -7.30 18.90
CA LEU A 349 12.67 -7.44 20.00
C LEU A 349 13.87 -8.25 19.52
N ASP A 350 15.06 -7.72 19.78
CA ASP A 350 16.32 -8.43 19.68
C ASP A 350 17.07 -8.23 20.99
N GLN A 351 17.39 -9.34 21.68
CA GLN A 351 18.03 -9.33 23.00
C GLN A 351 17.42 -8.36 24.03
N GLY A 352 16.08 -8.21 24.00
CA GLY A 352 15.34 -7.32 24.91
C GLY A 352 15.28 -5.85 24.49
N VAL A 353 15.88 -5.48 23.35
CA VAL A 353 15.87 -4.12 22.78
C VAL A 353 14.99 -4.08 21.55
N TRP A 354 14.17 -3.04 21.41
CA TRP A 354 13.40 -2.83 20.19
C TRP A 354 14.28 -2.27 19.08
N ILE A 355 14.29 -2.97 17.94
CA ILE A 355 15.05 -2.59 16.75
C ILE A 355 14.13 -2.43 15.53
N PRO A 356 14.50 -1.62 14.53
CA PRO A 356 13.81 -1.57 13.24
C PRO A 356 13.78 -2.94 12.57
N TYR A 357 12.62 -3.35 12.08
CA TYR A 357 12.48 -4.60 11.33
C TYR A 357 11.56 -4.44 10.13
N ALA A 358 11.96 -5.03 9.02
CA ALA A 358 11.23 -5.01 7.76
C ALA A 358 10.05 -5.99 7.81
N TYR A 359 8.82 -5.48 7.85
CA TYR A 359 7.62 -6.31 7.88
C TYR A 359 6.88 -6.24 6.54
N SER A 360 6.61 -7.42 5.98
CA SER A 360 5.69 -7.61 4.85
C SER A 360 4.24 -7.63 5.33
N ASP A 361 3.29 -7.37 4.42
CA ASP A 361 1.85 -7.59 4.62
C ASP A 361 1.26 -6.97 5.92
N LEU A 362 1.76 -5.80 6.31
CA LEU A 362 1.21 -5.01 7.41
C LEU A 362 -0.06 -4.29 6.98
N VAL A 363 -0.99 -4.14 7.92
CA VAL A 363 -2.22 -3.35 7.74
C VAL A 363 -2.21 -2.20 8.73
N PHE A 364 -2.11 -0.98 8.21
CA PHE A 364 -2.24 0.24 9.01
C PHE A 364 -3.57 0.93 8.73
N THR A 365 -4.16 1.53 9.75
CA THR A 365 -5.46 2.21 9.69
C THR A 365 -5.28 3.70 9.48
N ASN A 366 -6.27 4.34 8.88
CA ASN A 366 -6.39 5.80 8.83
C ASN A 366 -6.84 6.39 10.19
N SER A 367 -6.06 6.07 11.22
CA SER A 367 -6.26 6.49 12.61
C SER A 367 -6.31 8.02 12.78
N ARG A 368 -5.69 8.77 11.87
CA ARG A 368 -5.71 10.24 11.84
C ARG A 368 -7.05 10.82 11.38
N ASN A 369 -7.83 10.05 10.64
CA ASN A 369 -9.19 10.43 10.23
C ASN A 369 -10.26 9.63 10.97
N ASN A 370 -9.98 9.26 12.23
CA ASN A 370 -10.95 8.66 13.15
C ASN A 370 -11.48 7.27 12.72
N VAL A 371 -10.76 6.53 11.87
CA VAL A 371 -11.08 5.12 11.65
C VAL A 371 -10.75 4.32 12.91
N GLN A 372 -11.71 3.51 13.36
CA GLN A 372 -11.59 2.72 14.58
C GLN A 372 -11.81 1.23 14.29
N ILE A 373 -11.04 0.38 14.95
CA ILE A 373 -11.07 -1.07 14.75
C ILE A 373 -11.36 -1.79 16.06
N ALA A 374 -12.15 -2.85 16.00
CA ALA A 374 -12.21 -3.91 17.00
C ALA A 374 -11.80 -5.25 16.37
N GLU A 375 -11.02 -6.05 17.10
CA GLU A 375 -10.72 -7.45 16.75
C GLU A 375 -11.72 -8.35 17.44
N VAL A 376 -12.34 -9.28 16.69
CA VAL A 376 -13.37 -10.18 17.19
C VAL A 376 -12.96 -11.62 16.94
N LEU A 377 -12.92 -12.42 18.00
CA LEU A 377 -12.65 -13.86 17.90
C LEU A 377 -13.91 -14.62 17.51
N THR A 378 -13.77 -15.60 16.63
CA THR A 378 -14.88 -16.42 16.13
C THR A 378 -15.49 -17.33 17.21
N THR A 379 -14.77 -17.53 18.32
CA THR A 379 -15.27 -18.21 19.52
C THR A 379 -16.31 -17.40 20.28
N ALA A 380 -16.30 -16.07 20.17
CA ALA A 380 -17.32 -15.22 20.77
C ALA A 380 -18.56 -15.14 19.88
N VAL A 381 -18.36 -14.91 18.57
CA VAL A 381 -19.42 -14.88 17.55
C VAL A 381 -18.81 -15.17 16.19
N SER A 382 -19.49 -15.96 15.36
CA SER A 382 -19.00 -16.26 14.02
C SER A 382 -19.05 -15.03 13.11
N TYR A 383 -18.17 -14.96 12.11
CA TYR A 383 -18.20 -13.88 11.11
C TYR A 383 -19.58 -13.75 10.45
N ALA A 384 -20.22 -14.86 10.10
CA ALA A 384 -21.56 -14.86 9.52
C ALA A 384 -22.63 -14.34 10.50
N GLY A 385 -22.54 -14.72 11.77
CA GLY A 385 -23.49 -14.33 12.83
C GLY A 385 -23.36 -12.89 13.32
N PHE A 386 -22.18 -12.26 13.17
CA PHE A 386 -21.96 -10.88 13.61
C PHE A 386 -22.87 -9.90 12.86
N ASN A 387 -23.61 -9.08 13.62
CA ASN A 387 -24.61 -8.12 13.13
C ASN A 387 -24.65 -6.87 14.04
N GLU A 388 -25.56 -5.93 13.78
CA GLU A 388 -25.61 -4.63 14.46
C GLU A 388 -25.72 -4.71 15.99
N THR A 389 -26.40 -5.71 16.55
CA THR A 389 -26.57 -5.82 18.02
C THR A 389 -25.26 -6.07 18.74
N HIS A 390 -24.27 -6.64 18.05
CA HIS A 390 -22.96 -6.97 18.62
C HIS A 390 -22.02 -5.76 18.65
N ILE A 391 -22.33 -4.66 17.96
CA ILE A 391 -21.43 -3.50 17.85
C ILE A 391 -21.18 -2.88 19.23
N ALA A 392 -22.21 -2.76 20.06
CA ALA A 392 -22.11 -2.14 21.38
C ALA A 392 -21.23 -2.93 22.37
N GLU A 393 -20.99 -4.22 22.08
CA GLU A 393 -20.14 -5.10 22.89
C GLU A 393 -18.65 -4.98 22.52
N GLN A 394 -18.33 -4.31 21.41
CA GLN A 394 -16.97 -4.22 20.91
C GLN A 394 -16.21 -3.03 21.50
N THR A 395 -14.93 -3.26 21.81
CA THR A 395 -14.01 -2.18 22.22
C THR A 395 -13.24 -1.68 21.00
N PHE A 396 -13.72 -0.58 20.44
CA PHE A 396 -13.04 0.10 19.33
C PHE A 396 -11.81 0.88 19.82
N ASN A 397 -10.74 0.85 19.03
CA ASN A 397 -9.57 1.70 19.23
C ASN A 397 -9.11 2.31 17.91
N ASN A 398 -8.38 3.41 18.00
CA ASN A 398 -7.84 4.16 16.85
C ASN A 398 -6.33 3.96 16.70
N LYS A 399 -5.78 2.81 17.12
CA LYS A 399 -4.34 2.55 16.92
C LYS A 399 -4.05 2.41 15.43
N ARG A 400 -2.93 2.99 14.97
CA ARG A 400 -2.49 2.87 13.58
C ARG A 400 -2.30 1.41 13.18
N ASP A 401 -1.83 0.56 14.07
CA ASP A 401 -1.58 -0.86 13.86
C ASP A 401 -2.66 -1.77 14.47
N ALA A 402 -3.89 -1.27 14.65
CA ALA A 402 -4.97 -2.03 15.27
C ALA A 402 -5.24 -3.39 14.61
N ILE A 403 -4.96 -3.52 13.31
CA ILE A 403 -4.84 -4.82 12.61
C ILE A 403 -3.37 -5.26 12.58
N GLY A 404 -2.48 -4.42 12.03
CA GLY A 404 -1.04 -4.63 12.03
C GLY A 404 -0.66 -5.95 11.35
N SER A 405 0.10 -6.79 12.06
CA SER A 405 0.44 -8.15 11.61
C SER A 405 -0.49 -9.24 12.18
N LYS A 406 -1.48 -8.89 13.01
CA LYS A 406 -2.26 -9.83 13.84
C LYS A 406 -3.28 -10.69 13.06
N TRP A 407 -3.39 -10.47 11.76
CA TRP A 407 -4.33 -11.18 10.88
C TRP A 407 -3.75 -12.42 10.21
N ARG A 408 -2.43 -12.64 10.34
CA ARG A 408 -1.72 -13.71 9.62
C ARG A 408 -0.51 -14.25 10.37
N ILE A 409 -0.02 -15.38 9.90
CA ILE A 409 1.27 -15.97 10.28
C ILE A 409 2.18 -16.01 9.06
N THR A 410 3.46 -15.61 9.23
CA THR A 410 4.50 -15.66 8.18
C THR A 410 5.65 -16.62 8.46
N GLN A 411 5.70 -17.20 9.65
CA GLN A 411 6.79 -18.08 10.05
C GLN A 411 6.33 -19.53 10.00
N THR A 412 7.25 -20.41 9.62
CA THR A 412 7.07 -21.86 9.64
C THR A 412 8.03 -22.46 10.66
N GLY A 413 7.58 -23.48 11.39
CA GLY A 413 8.39 -24.13 12.41
C GLY A 413 7.60 -25.18 13.19
N GLN A 414 8.31 -26.11 13.84
CA GLN A 414 7.67 -27.10 14.70
C GLN A 414 6.97 -26.40 15.87
N GLY A 415 5.69 -26.73 16.09
CA GLY A 415 4.86 -26.12 17.13
C GLY A 415 4.32 -24.72 16.80
N LEU A 416 4.66 -24.14 15.64
CA LEU A 416 4.05 -22.90 15.17
C LEU A 416 2.74 -23.21 14.41
N PRO A 417 1.74 -22.33 14.45
CA PRO A 417 0.52 -22.54 13.67
C PRO A 417 0.82 -22.43 12.16
N PRO A 418 -0.06 -22.99 11.31
CA PRO A 418 0.19 -23.05 9.88
C PRO A 418 0.33 -21.64 9.29
N LEU A 419 1.29 -21.52 8.35
CA LEU A 419 1.48 -20.34 7.53
C LEU A 419 0.19 -20.00 6.78
N GLY A 420 -0.31 -18.78 6.92
CA GLY A 420 -1.59 -18.39 6.32
C GLY A 420 -2.35 -17.36 7.16
N VAL A 421 -3.57 -17.07 6.73
CA VAL A 421 -4.49 -16.19 7.45
C VAL A 421 -4.93 -16.84 8.76
N LEU A 422 -5.01 -16.05 9.82
CA LEU A 422 -5.63 -16.45 11.08
C LEU A 422 -7.17 -16.45 10.95
N LYS A 423 -7.76 -17.64 10.90
CA LYS A 423 -9.21 -17.86 10.72
C LYS A 423 -10.03 -17.82 12.01
N ASP A 424 -9.37 -17.71 13.15
CA ASP A 424 -9.97 -17.60 14.48
C ASP A 424 -10.51 -16.19 14.78
N ARG A 425 -10.33 -15.23 13.86
CA ARG A 425 -10.69 -13.82 14.07
C ARG A 425 -11.18 -13.12 12.81
N PHE A 426 -11.85 -12.01 13.02
CA PHE A 426 -12.17 -11.01 12.01
C PHE A 426 -12.12 -9.61 12.66
N TYR A 427 -12.30 -8.58 11.85
CA TYR A 427 -12.20 -7.19 12.28
C TYR A 427 -13.53 -6.48 12.05
N VAL A 428 -13.88 -5.59 12.97
CA VAL A 428 -14.99 -4.66 12.83
C VAL A 428 -14.40 -3.27 12.67
N ILE A 429 -14.73 -2.61 11.57
CA ILE A 429 -14.14 -1.34 11.14
C ILE A 429 -15.24 -0.30 11.16
N LYS A 430 -15.07 0.72 12.00
CA LYS A 430 -15.87 1.94 11.94
C LYS A 430 -15.09 2.97 11.13
N ASP A 431 -15.61 3.32 9.96
CA ASP A 431 -14.98 4.29 9.08
C ASP A 431 -15.10 5.74 9.64
N ALA A 432 -14.47 6.69 8.96
CA ALA A 432 -14.48 8.09 9.34
C ALA A 432 -15.89 8.73 9.30
N ALA A 433 -16.77 8.21 8.44
CA ALA A 433 -18.14 8.67 8.30
C ALA A 433 -19.09 8.06 9.36
N GLY A 434 -18.64 7.03 10.07
CA GLY A 434 -19.39 6.32 11.11
C GLY A 434 -20.09 5.05 10.63
N ASN A 435 -19.93 4.64 9.36
CA ASN A 435 -20.40 3.33 8.91
C ASN A 435 -19.59 2.24 9.59
N VAL A 436 -20.23 1.11 9.85
CA VAL A 436 -19.60 -0.05 10.50
C VAL A 436 -19.60 -1.22 9.56
N TYR A 437 -18.42 -1.73 9.26
CA TYR A 437 -18.16 -2.91 8.44
C TYR A 437 -17.61 -4.04 9.30
N LYS A 438 -17.88 -5.28 8.92
CA LYS A 438 -17.04 -6.43 9.33
C LYS A 438 -16.16 -6.84 8.15
N LEU A 439 -14.94 -7.26 8.43
CA LEU A 439 -13.94 -7.65 7.44
C LEU A 439 -13.18 -8.89 7.92
N ARG A 440 -12.99 -9.88 7.05
CA ARG A 440 -12.05 -10.99 7.30
C ARG A 440 -11.14 -11.22 6.11
N TRP A 441 -9.94 -11.71 6.39
CA TRP A 441 -8.98 -12.10 5.37
C TRP A 441 -9.24 -13.54 4.92
N ASN A 442 -9.06 -13.79 3.63
CA ASN A 442 -9.39 -15.06 2.98
C ASN A 442 -8.13 -15.85 2.63
N SER A 443 -7.12 -15.22 2.06
CA SER A 443 -5.82 -15.84 1.80
C SER A 443 -4.77 -14.80 1.46
N PHE A 444 -3.49 -15.13 1.57
CA PHE A 444 -2.37 -14.29 1.09
C PHE A 444 -1.12 -15.09 0.70
N HIS A 445 -1.10 -16.40 0.91
CA HIS A 445 0.06 -17.24 0.69
C HIS A 445 -0.33 -18.56 0.00
N SER A 446 0.57 -19.10 -0.83
CA SER A 446 0.35 -20.35 -1.59
C SER A 446 0.44 -21.61 -0.73
N GLY A 447 0.43 -21.47 0.59
CA GLY A 447 0.53 -22.60 1.50
C GLY A 447 -0.74 -23.46 1.41
N PRO A 448 -0.66 -24.78 1.65
CA PRO A 448 -1.80 -25.68 1.47
C PRO A 448 -3.01 -25.34 2.35
N ALA A 449 -2.80 -24.64 3.47
CA ALA A 449 -3.86 -24.18 4.36
C ALA A 449 -4.55 -22.87 3.90
N ASP A 450 -3.94 -22.11 2.99
CA ASP A 450 -4.34 -20.74 2.67
C ASP A 450 -4.69 -20.56 1.18
N GLY A 451 -3.94 -21.20 0.26
CA GLY A 451 -4.27 -21.26 -1.17
C GLY A 451 -4.30 -19.91 -1.90
N GLY A 452 -3.65 -18.88 -1.37
CA GLY A 452 -3.58 -17.54 -1.95
C GLY A 452 -2.29 -17.27 -2.73
N THR A 453 -2.12 -16.02 -3.16
CA THR A 453 -0.94 -15.56 -3.88
C THR A 453 -0.23 -14.46 -3.09
N ARG A 454 1.07 -14.63 -2.84
CA ARG A 454 1.84 -13.63 -2.08
C ARG A 454 1.92 -12.32 -2.84
N GLY A 455 1.70 -11.21 -2.15
CA GLY A 455 1.54 -9.89 -2.75
C GLY A 455 0.08 -9.54 -3.13
N TYR A 456 -0.83 -10.52 -3.07
CA TYR A 456 -2.23 -10.36 -3.47
C TYR A 456 -3.19 -10.96 -2.43
N PRO A 457 -3.22 -10.43 -1.20
CA PRO A 457 -4.14 -10.94 -0.19
C PRO A 457 -5.58 -10.74 -0.62
N THR A 458 -6.41 -11.73 -0.34
CA THR A 458 -7.85 -11.68 -0.54
C THR A 458 -8.55 -11.43 0.79
N LEU A 459 -9.65 -10.69 0.75
CA LEU A 459 -10.49 -10.38 1.90
C LEU A 459 -11.94 -10.32 1.46
N GLU A 460 -12.84 -10.41 2.42
CA GLU A 460 -14.24 -10.07 2.25
C GLU A 460 -14.66 -9.09 3.35
N PHE A 461 -15.57 -8.19 3.01
CA PHE A 461 -16.17 -7.28 3.98
C PHE A 461 -17.65 -7.10 3.72
N LYS A 462 -18.37 -6.66 4.75
CA LYS A 462 -19.81 -6.42 4.69
C LYS A 462 -20.21 -5.25 5.57
N LEU A 463 -21.07 -4.38 5.05
CA LEU A 463 -21.71 -3.33 5.84
C LEU A 463 -22.64 -3.96 6.88
N ILE A 464 -22.49 -3.52 8.12
CA ILE A 464 -23.32 -3.92 9.26
C ILE A 464 -24.27 -2.81 9.64
N LYS A 465 -23.79 -1.57 9.62
CA LYS A 465 -24.58 -0.39 9.97
C LYS A 465 -24.14 0.80 9.14
N LYS A 466 -25.08 1.46 8.49
CA LYS A 466 -24.87 2.77 7.88
C LYS A 466 -24.99 3.86 8.96
N ALA A 467 -24.14 4.89 8.88
CA ALA A 467 -24.13 6.02 9.81
C ALA A 467 -25.48 6.74 9.93
#